data_AF-A0A842MZ82-F1
#
_entry.id   AF-A0A842MZ82-F1
#
_cell.length_a   1.000
_cell.length_b   1.000
_cell.length_c   1.000
_cell.angle_alpha   90.00
_cell.angle_beta   90.00
_cell.angle_gamma   90.00
#
_symmetry.space_group_name_H-M   'P 1'
#
loop_
_entity.id
_entity.type
_entity.pdbx_description
1 polymer ?
#
loop_
_entity_poly.entity_id
_entity_poly.type
_entity_poly.pdbx_seq_one_letter_code
_entity_poly.pdbx_strand_id
1 'polypeptide(L)' 'MPICEICGMEALEVHTCSKCEAQFCKECGDVKNTLCYDCQGWESEDLGEGFEEEDWDRSWEGNEPH' A
#
# COMPACT_ATOMS: atom_id res chain seq x y z
N MET A 1 -25.83 -16.77 -6.98
CA MET A 1 -25.09 -15.50 -6.87
C MET A 1 -23.69 -15.83 -6.38
N PRO A 2 -22.62 -15.17 -6.86
CA PRO A 2 -21.28 -15.42 -6.35
C PRO A 2 -21.16 -14.99 -4.88
N ILE A 3 -20.23 -15.60 -4.15
CA ILE A 3 -19.94 -15.29 -2.75
C ILE A 3 -18.61 -14.54 -2.69
N CYS A 4 -18.58 -13.45 -1.94
CA CYS A 4 -17.34 -12.73 -1.66
C CYS A 4 -16.49 -13.53 -0.66
N GLU A 5 -15.27 -13.89 -1.03
CA GLU A 5 -14.35 -14.64 -0.16
C GLU A 5 -13.78 -13.78 0.97
N ILE A 6 -13.89 -12.44 0.86
CA ILE A 6 -13.41 -11.50 1.87
C ILE A 6 -14.40 -11.33 3.03
N CYS A 7 -15.70 -11.16 2.72
CA CYS A 7 -16.73 -10.92 3.75
C CYS A 7 -17.71 -12.09 3.95
N GLY A 8 -17.65 -13.12 3.11
CA GLY A 8 -18.52 -14.30 3.18
C GLY A 8 -19.98 -14.05 2.82
N MET A 9 -20.32 -12.87 2.28
CA MET A 9 -21.68 -12.51 1.88
C MET A 9 -21.92 -12.78 0.38
N GLU A 10 -23.15 -13.12 0.02
CA GLU A 10 -23.58 -13.20 -1.37
C GLU A 10 -23.54 -11.80 -2.02
N ALA A 11 -22.95 -11.71 -3.21
CA ALA A 11 -22.82 -10.46 -3.95
C ALA A 11 -23.44 -10.60 -5.35
N LEU A 12 -23.84 -9.47 -5.95
CA LEU A 12 -24.31 -9.44 -7.33
C LEU A 12 -23.19 -9.76 -8.32
N GLU A 13 -21.99 -9.25 -8.03
CA GLU A 13 -20.78 -9.44 -8.80
C GLU A 13 -19.58 -9.56 -7.85
N VAL A 14 -18.60 -10.36 -8.27
CA VAL A 14 -17.30 -10.50 -7.61
C VAL A 14 -16.20 -10.26 -8.64
N HIS A 15 -15.10 -9.68 -8.19
CA HIS A 15 -13.90 -9.42 -8.98
C HIS A 15 -12.74 -10.23 -8.39
N THR A 16 -11.80 -10.65 -9.23
CA THR A 16 -10.63 -11.40 -8.79
C THR A 16 -9.49 -10.45 -8.49
N CYS A 17 -8.87 -10.59 -7.32
CA CYS A 17 -7.69 -9.82 -6.94
C CYS A 17 -6.49 -10.22 -7.82
N SER A 18 -5.82 -9.26 -8.44
CA SER A 18 -4.65 -9.51 -9.29
C SER A 18 -3.40 -9.94 -8.52
N LYS A 19 -3.38 -9.79 -7.18
CA LYS A 19 -2.23 -10.16 -6.33
C LYS A 19 -2.41 -11.50 -5.62
N CYS A 20 -3.59 -11.77 -5.06
CA CYS A 20 -3.84 -12.95 -4.23
C CYS A 20 -4.92 -13.88 -4.80
N GLU A 21 -5.47 -13.56 -5.97
CA GLU A 21 -6.47 -14.35 -6.69
C GLU A 21 -7.81 -14.54 -5.95
N ALA A 22 -7.98 -13.92 -4.78
CA ALA A 22 -9.21 -13.96 -4.00
C ALA A 22 -10.37 -13.22 -4.71
N GLN A 23 -11.58 -13.76 -4.62
CA GLN A 23 -12.78 -13.13 -5.15
C GLN A 23 -13.40 -12.15 -4.13
N PHE A 24 -13.52 -10.88 -4.52
CA PHE A 24 -14.03 -9.80 -3.66
C PHE A 24 -15.22 -9.07 -4.30
N CYS A 25 -16.18 -8.60 -3.49
CA CYS A 25 -17.25 -7.73 -3.96
C CYS A 25 -16.78 -6.26 -4.03
N LYS A 26 -17.51 -5.40 -4.74
CA LYS A 26 -17.20 -3.95 -4.89
C LYS A 26 -16.99 -3.17 -3.58
N GLU A 27 -17.46 -3.70 -2.44
CA GLU A 27 -17.31 -3.08 -1.12
C GLU A 27 -16.06 -3.58 -0.38
N CYS A 28 -15.52 -4.74 -0.77
CA CYS A 28 -14.37 -5.40 -0.13
C CYS A 28 -13.08 -5.27 -0.94
N GLY A 29 -13.05 -4.41 -1.95
CA GLY A 29 -11.85 -4.10 -2.73
C GLY A 29 -12.11 -3.03 -3.78
N ASP A 30 -11.04 -2.63 -4.47
CA ASP A 30 -11.10 -1.64 -5.53
C ASP A 30 -11.20 -2.32 -6.91
N VAL A 31 -12.35 -2.12 -7.55
CA VAL A 31 -12.67 -2.68 -8.86
C VAL A 31 -11.79 -2.10 -9.96
N LYS A 32 -11.31 -0.85 -9.81
CA LYS A 32 -10.48 -0.20 -10.84
C LYS A 32 -9.09 -0.81 -10.91
N ASN A 33 -8.49 -1.06 -9.75
CA ASN A 33 -7.15 -1.64 -9.62
C ASN A 33 -7.20 -3.16 -9.50
N THR A 34 -8.39 -3.76 -9.42
CA THR A 34 -8.58 -5.21 -9.22
C THR A 34 -7.84 -5.73 -8.00
N LEU A 35 -7.92 -4.99 -6.89
CA LEU A 35 -7.23 -5.33 -5.62
C LEU A 35 -8.25 -5.47 -4.50
N CYS A 36 -8.17 -6.58 -3.75
CA CYS A 36 -8.95 -6.73 -2.53
C CYS A 36 -8.43 -5.80 -1.42
N TYR A 37 -9.26 -5.55 -0.41
CA TYR A 37 -8.94 -4.68 0.73
C TYR A 37 -7.59 -4.99 1.39
N ASP A 38 -7.28 -6.28 1.57
CA ASP A 38 -6.02 -6.75 2.14
C ASP A 38 -4.80 -6.33 1.31
N CYS A 39 -4.93 -6.38 -0.02
CA CYS A 39 -3.86 -6.01 -0.95
C CYS A 39 -3.78 -4.51 -1.25
N GLN A 40 -4.86 -3.75 -1.02
CA GLN A 40 -4.87 -2.30 -1.20
C GLN A 40 -3.98 -1.57 -0.19
N GLY A 41 -3.93 -2.04 1.06
CA GLY A 41 -3.10 -1.43 2.12
C GLY A 41 -1.60 -1.43 1.83
N TRP A 42 -1.15 -2.26 0.88
CA TRP A 42 0.25 -2.34 0.47
C TRP A 42 0.64 -1.33 -0.61
N GLU A 43 -0.33 -0.69 -1.29
CA GLU A 43 -0.04 0.38 -2.26
C GLU A 43 -0.17 1.79 -1.65
N SER A 44 -0.76 1.93 -0.47
CA SER A 44 -0.81 3.22 0.24
C SER A 44 0.47 3.60 0.99
N GLU A 45 1.52 2.77 0.93
CA GLU A 45 2.87 3.13 1.38
C GLU A 45 3.75 3.71 0.24
N ASP A 46 3.13 4.36 -0.76
CA ASP A 46 3.79 5.51 -1.40
C ASP A 46 3.58 6.74 -0.51
N LEU A 47 4.06 6.65 0.74
CA LEU A 47 4.45 7.83 1.47
C LEU A 47 5.64 8.36 0.69
N GLY A 48 5.38 9.32 -0.20
CA GLY A 48 6.34 10.31 -0.63
C GLY A 48 6.85 11.11 0.57
N GLU A 49 7.51 10.43 1.51
CA GLU A 49 8.54 11.01 2.34
C GLU A 49 9.68 11.33 1.39
N GLY A 50 9.61 12.53 0.80
CA GLY A 50 10.78 13.34 0.58
C GLY A 50 11.47 13.59 1.93
N PHE A 51 12.01 12.54 2.52
CA PHE A 51 13.04 12.63 3.54
C PHE A 51 14.32 12.85 2.75
N GLU A 52 14.52 14.09 2.30
CA GLU A 52 15.84 14.60 1.99
C GLU A 52 16.63 14.46 3.29
N GLU A 53 17.33 13.33 3.43
CA GLU A 53 18.28 13.05 4.50
C GLU A 53 19.25 14.23 4.58
N GLU A 54 18.98 15.06 5.59
CA GLU A 54 19.90 15.90 6.34
C GLU A 54 21.38 15.60 6.06
N ASP A 55 21.97 16.39 5.16
CA ASP A 55 23.42 16.57 4.98
C ASP A 55 24.01 17.28 6.21
N TRP A 56 24.00 16.59 7.35
CA TRP A 56 24.58 17.04 8.62
C TRP A 56 25.83 16.24 8.99
N ASP A 57 26.60 15.82 7.99
CA ASP A 57 27.87 15.14 8.22
C ASP A 57 29.06 15.93 7.65
N ARG A 58 29.87 16.43 8.60
CA ARG A 58 31.28 16.83 8.49
C ARG A 58 31.61 18.25 8.02
N SER A 59 31.60 19.17 8.99
CA SER A 59 32.75 20.07 9.13
C SER A 59 33.01 20.43 10.60
N TRP A 60 33.52 19.44 11.34
CA TRP A 60 34.21 19.68 12.61
C TRP A 60 35.50 18.85 12.65
N GLU A 61 36.37 19.14 11.69
CA GLU A 61 37.77 18.73 11.77
C GLU A 61 38.68 19.97 11.74
N GLY A 62 39.19 20.31 12.92
CA GLY A 62 40.54 20.86 13.10
C GLY A 62 40.82 22.29 12.65
N ASN A 63 40.66 23.25 13.56
CA ASN A 63 41.56 24.41 13.59
C ASN A 63 41.82 24.83 15.04
N GLU A 64 42.73 24.11 15.69
CA GLU A 64 43.55 24.67 16.76
C GLU A 64 44.61 25.59 16.12
N PRO A 65 44.60 26.89 16.46
CA PRO A 65 45.88 27.55 16.66
C PRO A 65 45.79 28.52 17.84
N HIS A 66 46.41 28.18 18.97
CA HIS A 66 46.85 29.14 19.97
C HIS A 66 48.20 28.71 20.56
#